data_AF-A0A6A4EVP3-F1
#
_entry.id   AF-A0A6A4EVP3-F1
#
_cell.length_a   1.000
_cell.length_b   1.000
_cell.length_c   1.000
_cell.angle_alpha   90.00
_cell.angle_beta   90.00
_cell.angle_gamma   90.00
#
_symmetry.space_group_name_H-M   'P 1'
#
loop_
_entity.id
_entity.type
_entity.pdbx_description
1 polymer ?
#
loop_
_entity_poly.entity_id
_entity_poly.type
_entity_poly.pdbx_seq_one_letter_code
_entity_poly.pdbx_strand_id
1 'polypeptide(L)'
;MRPYYILFVAAAAFLASSEAFSPTTDSDKTQVSELASSNAVRSITDEGRFLRATKTEEDEESDEDDSEERTWAKIHGVDRSETEAMEMLRSWLGSDKSVEYVAKKLGTFLLPQHDAPTHINWKALTKYQEMHFQKRTGREQP
;
A
#
# COMPACT_ATOMS: atom_id res chain seq x y z
N MET A 1 -22.32 -8.10 -41.10
CA MET A 1 -23.23 -7.14 -40.43
C MET A 1 -24.38 -7.93 -39.80
N ARG A 2 -24.36 -8.13 -38.47
CA ARG A 2 -25.52 -8.61 -37.70
C ARG A 2 -25.51 -7.91 -36.34
N PRO A 3 -26.46 -7.02 -36.04
CA PRO A 3 -26.62 -6.45 -34.71
C PRO A 3 -27.76 -7.15 -33.99
N TYR A 4 -27.53 -7.62 -32.77
CA TYR A 4 -28.60 -7.89 -31.82
C TYR A 4 -28.22 -7.34 -30.46
N TYR A 5 -28.84 -6.21 -30.13
CA TYR A 5 -28.85 -5.58 -28.83
C TYR A 5 -30.02 -6.15 -28.03
N ILE A 6 -29.80 -6.62 -26.79
CA ILE A 6 -30.84 -6.56 -25.74
C ILE A 6 -30.16 -6.19 -24.42
N LEU A 7 -30.54 -5.02 -23.93
CA LEU A 7 -30.26 -4.48 -22.60
C LEU A 7 -31.09 -5.24 -21.54
N PHE A 8 -30.49 -5.56 -20.39
CA PHE A 8 -31.25 -5.76 -19.15
C PHE A 8 -30.57 -5.01 -18.01
N VAL A 9 -31.30 -3.99 -17.53
CA VAL A 9 -31.02 -3.19 -16.33
C VAL A 9 -31.78 -3.83 -15.18
N ALA A 10 -31.09 -4.09 -14.07
CA ALA A 10 -31.73 -4.28 -12.77
C ALA A 10 -30.93 -3.53 -11.72
N ALA A 11 -31.43 -2.36 -11.34
CA ALA A 11 -30.99 -1.62 -10.18
C ALA A 11 -31.69 -2.21 -8.94
N ALA A 12 -30.92 -2.69 -7.98
CA ALA A 12 -31.40 -2.96 -6.63
C ALA A 12 -30.53 -2.15 -5.67
N ALA A 13 -31.08 -1.03 -5.20
CA ALA A 13 -30.52 -0.28 -4.09
C ALA A 13 -30.81 -1.06 -2.80
N PHE A 14 -29.76 -1.47 -2.08
CA PHE A 14 -29.88 -1.94 -0.70
C PHE A 14 -29.23 -0.94 0.25
N LEU A 15 -30.12 -0.16 0.85
CA LEU A 15 -30.20 0.31 2.24
C LEU A 15 -28.91 0.52 3.05
N ALA A 16 -28.78 1.78 3.45
CA ALA A 16 -27.97 2.27 4.55
C ALA A 16 -28.14 1.48 5.85
N SER A 17 -27.02 1.18 6.51
CA SER A 17 -26.94 1.12 7.97
C SER A 17 -25.63 1.76 8.41
N SER A 18 -25.76 2.94 9.01
CA SER A 18 -24.70 3.58 9.79
C SER A 18 -24.82 3.09 11.23
N GLU A 19 -23.77 2.45 11.74
CA GLU A 19 -23.59 2.28 13.19
C GLU A 19 -22.33 3.03 13.59
N ALA A 20 -22.51 4.28 14.03
CA ALA A 20 -21.49 5.07 14.70
C ALA A 20 -21.61 4.80 16.20
N PHE A 21 -20.64 4.12 16.80
CA PHE A 21 -20.51 4.05 18.25
C PHE A 21 -19.16 4.67 18.64
N SER A 22 -19.23 5.85 19.24
CA SER A 22 -18.08 6.55 19.82
C SER A 22 -17.66 5.89 21.14
N PRO A 23 -16.37 5.95 21.51
CA PRO A 23 -15.89 5.39 22.76
C PRO A 23 -16.23 6.34 23.92
N THR A 24 -16.98 5.84 24.90
CA THR A 24 -17.08 6.48 26.23
C THR A 24 -16.56 5.49 27.26
N THR A 25 -15.33 5.69 27.73
CA THR A 25 -14.90 5.13 29.02
C THR A 25 -14.42 6.31 29.83
N ASP A 26 -15.38 6.87 30.57
CA ASP A 26 -15.16 7.90 31.57
C ASP A 26 -14.55 7.25 32.83
N SER A 27 -13.54 7.93 33.35
CA SER A 27 -13.20 8.16 34.75
C SER A 27 -13.41 7.05 35.78
N ASP A 28 -12.31 6.66 36.44
CA ASP A 28 -12.33 6.72 37.90
C ASP A 28 -10.97 7.15 38.47
N LYS A 29 -10.99 8.39 38.95
CA LYS A 29 -9.97 9.06 39.75
C LYS A 29 -9.91 8.40 41.12
N THR A 30 -8.85 7.66 41.40
CA THR A 30 -8.57 7.14 42.75
C THR A 30 -7.34 7.80 43.37
N GLN A 31 -7.66 8.82 44.17
CA GLN A 31 -7.15 9.11 45.52
C GLN A 31 -5.63 9.16 45.76
N VAL A 32 -5.22 10.38 46.13
CA VAL A 32 -4.00 10.77 46.80
C VAL A 32 -3.97 10.33 48.28
N SER A 33 -2.82 9.83 48.71
CA SER A 33 -2.25 9.90 50.08
C SER A 33 -0.75 9.66 49.89
N GLU A 34 0.09 10.69 49.83
CA GLU A 34 0.63 11.50 50.93
C GLU A 34 1.43 10.69 51.97
N LEU A 35 2.67 11.17 52.16
CA LEU A 35 3.69 10.87 53.18
C LEU A 35 4.61 9.66 52.89
N ALA A 36 5.92 9.72 53.00
CA ALA A 36 6.95 10.76 53.03
C ALA A 36 8.31 10.02 53.06
N SER A 37 9.37 10.69 52.60
CA SER A 37 10.77 10.46 53.03
C SER A 37 11.46 9.18 52.53
N SER A 38 12.60 9.18 51.86
CA SER A 38 13.78 10.03 52.09
C SER A 38 14.79 9.84 50.95
N ASN A 39 15.41 10.95 50.55
CA ASN A 39 16.81 11.08 50.17
C ASN A 39 17.45 10.00 49.26
N ALA A 40 17.41 10.21 47.94
CA ALA A 40 18.42 9.67 47.03
C ALA A 40 18.72 10.68 45.93
N VAL A 41 19.78 11.45 46.17
CA VAL A 41 20.51 12.24 45.17
C VAL A 41 20.84 11.36 43.97
N ARG A 42 20.21 11.59 42.82
CA ARG A 42 20.76 11.23 41.51
C ARG A 42 20.48 12.36 40.52
N SER A 43 21.55 13.10 40.26
CA SER A 43 21.71 14.06 39.17
C SER A 43 21.15 13.48 37.86
N ILE A 44 20.08 14.05 37.35
CA ILE A 44 19.66 13.86 35.97
C ILE A 44 20.38 14.97 35.19
N THR A 45 21.55 14.62 34.69
CA THR A 45 22.25 15.46 33.73
C THR A 45 21.58 15.30 32.38
N ASP A 46 21.20 16.45 31.84
CA ASP A 46 21.12 16.86 30.45
C ASP A 46 20.79 15.85 29.34
N GLU A 47 19.83 16.31 28.56
CA GLU A 47 19.40 15.82 27.27
C GLU A 47 20.57 15.63 26.29
N GLY A 48 20.55 14.50 25.58
CA GLY A 48 21.46 14.28 24.47
C GLY A 48 21.24 12.92 23.82
N ARG A 49 20.29 12.84 22.88
CA ARG A 49 20.22 11.69 21.96
C ARG A 49 21.39 11.83 20.98
N PHE A 50 22.54 11.27 21.31
CA PHE A 50 23.67 11.21 20.39
C PHE A 50 23.56 9.98 19.50
N LEU A 51 23.54 10.19 18.19
CA LEU A 51 23.75 9.14 17.20
C LEU A 51 25.23 8.74 17.25
N ARG A 52 25.54 7.45 17.42
CA ARG A 52 26.90 6.95 17.27
C ARG A 52 27.29 7.02 15.80
N ALA A 53 28.12 8.01 15.44
CA ALA A 53 28.83 8.01 14.17
C ALA A 53 30.05 7.09 14.29
N THR A 54 30.09 6.01 13.53
CA THR A 54 31.33 5.27 13.29
C THR A 54 32.18 6.09 12.33
N LYS A 55 33.41 6.40 12.74
CA LYS A 55 34.41 7.10 11.94
C LYS A 55 34.74 6.28 10.70
N THR A 56 34.31 6.75 9.53
CA THR A 56 34.80 6.26 8.24
C THR A 56 36.20 6.82 8.05
N GLU A 57 37.21 5.96 8.15
CA GLU A 57 38.48 6.24 7.50
C GLU A 57 38.29 5.92 6.01
N GLU A 58 38.84 6.79 5.18
CA GLU A 58 38.78 6.77 3.73
C GLU A 58 39.19 5.39 3.21
N ASP A 59 38.22 4.64 2.69
CA ASP A 59 38.49 3.57 1.75
C ASP A 59 37.48 3.74 0.62
N GLU A 60 38.01 3.88 -0.59
CA GLU A 60 37.24 3.95 -1.84
C GLU A 60 36.65 2.57 -2.12
N GLU A 61 35.72 2.15 -1.27
CA GLU A 61 34.91 0.97 -1.48
C GLU A 61 33.76 1.43 -2.37
N SER A 62 33.84 1.08 -3.64
CA SER A 62 32.75 1.21 -4.60
C SER A 62 31.50 0.63 -3.96
N ASP A 63 30.58 1.49 -3.53
CA ASP A 63 29.20 1.16 -3.18
C ASP A 63 28.49 0.66 -4.44
N GLU A 64 28.91 -0.50 -4.96
CA GLU A 64 28.01 -1.39 -5.65
C GLU A 64 27.10 -1.96 -4.56
N ASP A 65 26.16 -1.11 -4.13
CA ASP A 65 24.96 -1.51 -3.42
C ASP A 65 24.27 -2.51 -4.34
N ASP A 66 24.64 -3.79 -4.19
CA ASP A 66 23.93 -4.97 -4.65
C ASP A 66 22.62 -5.03 -3.86
N SER A 67 21.83 -3.97 -4.03
CA SER A 67 20.45 -3.90 -3.67
C SER A 67 19.80 -4.92 -4.58
N GLU A 68 19.68 -6.15 -4.08
CA GLU A 68 18.86 -7.18 -4.69
C GLU A 68 17.48 -6.55 -4.94
N GLU A 69 17.27 -6.03 -6.16
CA GLU A 69 16.13 -5.18 -6.47
C GLU A 69 14.88 -6.01 -6.19
N ARG A 70 14.22 -5.72 -5.07
CA ARG A 70 13.12 -6.54 -4.58
C ARG A 70 12.10 -6.70 -5.70
N THR A 71 11.83 -7.96 -6.06
CA THR A 71 10.84 -8.27 -7.09
C THR A 71 9.51 -7.63 -6.72
N TRP A 72 9.04 -6.72 -7.57
CA TRP A 72 7.80 -5.99 -7.37
C TRP A 72 6.62 -6.66 -8.06
N ALA A 73 6.85 -7.23 -9.24
CA ALA A 73 5.86 -8.01 -9.98
C ALA A 73 6.53 -9.11 -10.80
N LYS A 74 5.81 -10.19 -11.07
CA LYS A 74 6.21 -11.27 -11.98
C LYS A 74 5.37 -11.20 -13.26
N ILE A 75 5.87 -10.51 -14.29
CA ILE A 75 5.14 -10.30 -15.55
C ILE A 75 5.70 -11.24 -16.62
N HIS A 76 4.82 -12.05 -17.22
CA HIS A 76 5.21 -13.12 -18.16
C HIS A 76 6.28 -14.09 -17.61
N GLY A 77 6.27 -14.34 -16.30
CA GLY A 77 7.23 -15.23 -15.66
C GLY A 77 8.58 -14.59 -15.33
N VAL A 78 8.80 -13.34 -15.72
CA VAL A 78 10.01 -12.57 -15.40
C VAL A 78 9.76 -11.73 -14.16
N ASP A 79 10.67 -11.80 -13.20
CA ASP A 79 10.68 -10.95 -12.02
C ASP A 79 11.10 -9.54 -12.43
N ARG A 80 10.30 -8.55 -12.05
CA ARG A 80 10.43 -7.15 -12.49
C ARG A 80 10.55 -6.25 -11.28
N SER A 81 11.43 -5.27 -11.38
CA SER A 81 11.47 -4.13 -10.47
C SER A 81 10.22 -3.25 -10.67
N GLU A 82 9.97 -2.36 -9.73
CA GLU A 82 8.82 -1.46 -9.77
C GLU A 82 8.84 -0.55 -11.01
N THR A 83 10.01 -0.07 -11.39
CA THR A 83 10.22 0.83 -12.53
C THR A 83 9.86 0.13 -13.84
N GLU A 84 10.42 -1.06 -14.09
CA GLU A 84 10.12 -1.85 -15.29
C GLU A 84 8.63 -2.24 -15.37
N ALA A 85 8.06 -2.69 -14.25
CA ALA A 85 6.65 -3.04 -14.20
C ALA A 85 5.76 -1.82 -14.51
N MET A 86 6.07 -0.64 -13.95
CA MET A 86 5.33 0.59 -14.21
C MET A 86 5.43 1.05 -15.67
N GLU A 87 6.58 0.90 -16.32
CA GLU A 87 6.71 1.18 -17.76
C GLU A 87 5.79 0.29 -18.60
N MET A 88 5.72 -1.01 -18.28
CA MET A 88 4.80 -1.92 -18.94
C MET A 88 3.33 -1.54 -18.71
N LEU A 89 2.96 -1.20 -17.47
CA LEU A 89 1.59 -0.76 -17.14
C LEU A 89 1.23 0.52 -17.91
N ARG A 90 2.14 1.49 -17.99
CA ARG A 90 1.94 2.73 -18.77
C ARG A 90 1.81 2.46 -20.26
N SER A 91 2.59 1.53 -20.80
CA SER A 91 2.50 1.10 -22.20
C SER A 91 1.12 0.49 -22.51
N TRP A 92 0.60 -0.38 -21.63
CA TRP A 92 -0.76 -0.93 -21.76
C TRP A 92 -1.84 0.14 -21.64
N LEU A 93 -1.66 1.11 -20.73
CA LEU A 93 -2.55 2.24 -20.58
C LEU A 93 -2.56 3.14 -21.83
N GLY A 94 -1.39 3.40 -22.42
CA GLY A 94 -1.25 4.16 -23.68
C GLY A 94 -1.87 3.44 -24.87
N SER A 95 -1.90 2.12 -24.84
CA SER A 95 -2.54 1.26 -25.84
C SER A 95 -4.03 0.97 -25.58
N ASP A 96 -4.65 1.67 -24.63
CA ASP A 96 -6.05 1.51 -24.21
C ASP A 96 -6.45 0.07 -23.90
N LYS A 97 -5.55 -0.70 -23.25
CA LYS A 97 -5.87 -2.06 -22.82
C LYS A 97 -6.87 -2.04 -21.67
N SER A 98 -7.84 -2.95 -21.69
CA SER A 98 -8.79 -3.09 -20.60
C SER A 98 -8.13 -3.63 -19.33
N VAL A 99 -8.71 -3.32 -18.17
CA VAL A 99 -8.30 -3.90 -16.88
C VAL A 99 -8.33 -5.44 -16.94
N GLU A 100 -9.32 -6.02 -17.62
CA GLU A 100 -9.42 -7.47 -17.81
C GLU A 100 -8.21 -8.03 -18.58
N TYR A 101 -7.80 -7.36 -19.66
CA TYR A 101 -6.63 -7.78 -20.43
C TYR A 101 -5.37 -7.80 -19.54
N VAL A 102 -5.18 -6.74 -18.74
CA VAL A 102 -4.04 -6.64 -17.83
C VAL A 102 -4.10 -7.69 -16.72
N ALA A 103 -5.26 -7.92 -16.12
CA ALA A 103 -5.44 -8.98 -15.12
C ALA A 103 -5.07 -10.37 -15.67
N LYS A 104 -5.40 -10.66 -16.94
CA LYS A 104 -5.00 -11.91 -17.60
C LYS A 104 -3.49 -11.98 -17.78
N LYS A 105 -2.84 -10.88 -18.19
CA LYS A 105 -1.38 -10.81 -18.34
C LYS A 105 -0.61 -10.92 -17.02
N LEU A 106 -1.20 -10.42 -15.95
CA LEU A 106 -0.68 -10.50 -14.59
C LEU A 106 -1.03 -11.83 -13.89
N GLY A 107 -1.81 -12.71 -14.50
CA GLY A 107 -2.24 -13.96 -13.88
C GLY A 107 -3.23 -13.77 -12.72
N THR A 108 -3.79 -12.57 -12.54
CA THR A 108 -4.70 -12.25 -11.44
C THR A 108 -6.18 -12.41 -11.79
N PHE A 109 -6.50 -12.67 -13.06
CA PHE A 109 -7.89 -12.71 -13.56
C PHE A 109 -8.78 -13.79 -12.93
N LEU A 110 -8.20 -14.95 -12.57
CA LEU A 110 -8.93 -16.10 -12.02
C LEU A 110 -8.67 -16.31 -10.52
N LEU A 111 -8.04 -15.35 -9.85
CA LEU A 111 -7.75 -15.48 -8.43
C LEU A 111 -9.04 -15.33 -7.61
N PRO A 112 -9.29 -16.22 -6.63
CA PRO A 112 -10.31 -15.99 -5.62
C PRO A 112 -10.07 -14.66 -4.89
N GLN A 113 -11.13 -13.94 -4.53
CA GLN A 113 -11.02 -12.63 -3.87
C GLN A 113 -10.19 -12.66 -2.57
N HIS A 114 -10.24 -13.76 -1.82
CA HIS A 114 -9.48 -13.89 -0.59
C HIS A 114 -7.98 -14.11 -0.82
N ASP A 115 -7.61 -14.70 -1.95
CA ASP A 115 -6.20 -14.97 -2.31
C ASP A 115 -5.57 -13.79 -3.04
N ALA A 116 -6.39 -12.99 -3.75
CA ALA A 116 -5.94 -11.91 -4.59
C ALA A 116 -4.98 -10.92 -3.87
N PRO A 117 -5.23 -10.46 -2.63
CA PRO A 117 -4.34 -9.52 -1.94
C PRO A 117 -2.93 -10.04 -1.66
N THR A 118 -2.77 -11.36 -1.58
CA THR A 118 -1.48 -12.01 -1.29
C THR A 118 -0.67 -12.30 -2.55
N HIS A 119 -1.27 -12.16 -3.73
CA HIS A 119 -0.61 -12.47 -4.99
C HIS A 119 0.41 -11.39 -5.37
N ILE A 120 1.59 -11.80 -5.84
CA ILE A 120 2.70 -10.89 -6.19
C ILE A 120 2.30 -9.78 -7.16
N ASN A 121 1.41 -10.08 -8.12
CA ASN A 121 0.95 -9.11 -9.12
C ASN A 121 -0.29 -8.31 -8.69
N TRP A 122 -0.78 -8.46 -7.46
CA TRP A 122 -1.97 -7.72 -7.01
C TRP A 122 -1.72 -6.23 -6.98
N LYS A 123 -0.59 -5.81 -6.39
CA LYS A 123 -0.18 -4.39 -6.34
C LYS A 123 -0.11 -3.79 -7.76
N ALA A 124 0.43 -4.53 -8.72
CA ALA A 124 0.49 -4.11 -10.12
C ALA A 124 -0.90 -3.94 -10.75
N LEU A 125 -1.84 -4.86 -10.48
CA LEU A 125 -3.22 -4.76 -10.97
C LEU A 125 -3.95 -3.56 -10.37
N THR A 126 -3.88 -3.38 -9.05
CA THR A 126 -4.50 -2.23 -8.37
C THR A 126 -3.96 -0.93 -8.95
N LYS A 127 -2.64 -0.85 -9.16
CA LYS A 127 -2.02 0.34 -9.75
C LYS A 127 -2.52 0.62 -11.16
N TYR A 128 -2.71 -0.42 -11.98
CA TYR A 128 -3.29 -0.27 -13.30
C TYR A 128 -4.74 0.22 -13.26
N GLN A 129 -5.54 -0.30 -12.33
CA GLN A 129 -6.94 0.11 -12.14
C GLN A 129 -7.03 1.61 -11.81
N GLU A 130 -6.20 2.08 -10.87
CA GLU A 130 -6.10 3.49 -10.52
C GLU A 130 -5.77 4.36 -11.74
N MET A 131 -4.70 4.02 -12.47
CA MET A 131 -4.28 4.81 -13.64
C MET A 131 -5.33 4.79 -14.76
N HIS A 132 -5.98 3.64 -14.96
CA HIS A 132 -7.03 3.49 -15.96
C HIS A 132 -8.31 4.27 -15.57
N PHE A 133 -8.64 4.31 -14.28
CA PHE A 133 -9.71 5.16 -13.76
C PHE A 133 -9.38 6.64 -13.95
N GLN A 134 -8.20 7.07 -13.52
CA GLN A 134 -7.70 8.44 -13.67
C GLN A 134 -7.72 8.90 -15.13
N LYS A 135 -7.25 8.07 -16.07
CA LYS A 135 -7.30 8.38 -17.51
C LYS A 135 -8.72 8.61 -18.01
N ARG A 136 -9.71 7.85 -17.50
CA ARG A 136 -11.11 7.91 -17.93
C ARG A 136 -11.89 9.07 -17.29
N THR A 137 -11.63 9.37 -16.03
CA THR A 137 -12.44 10.31 -15.24
C THR A 137 -11.74 11.65 -14.97
N GLY A 138 -10.42 11.70 -15.13
CA GLY A 138 -9.60 12.83 -14.69
C GLY A 138 -9.50 12.95 -13.17
N ARG A 139 -9.94 11.94 -12.40
CA ARG A 139 -9.98 11.95 -10.93
C ARG A 139 -9.23 10.75 -10.36
N GLU A 140 -8.66 10.91 -9.18
CA GLU A 140 -8.08 9.80 -8.44
C GLU A 140 -9.17 8.84 -7.95
N GLN A 141 -8.83 7.55 -7.84
CA GLN A 141 -9.73 6.54 -7.32
C GLN A 141 -9.90 6.77 -5.80
N PRO A 142 -11.12 6.82 -5.26
CA PRO A 142 -11.37 7.05 -3.84
C PRO A 142 -10.95 5.85 -2.98
#